data_AF-A0A8H4NCU6-F1
#
_entry.id   AF-A0A8H4NCU6-F1
#
_cell.length_a   1.000
_cell.length_b   1.000
_cell.length_c   1.000
_cell.angle_alpha   90.00
_cell.angle_beta   90.00
_cell.angle_gamma   90.00
#
_symmetry.space_group_name_H-M   'P 1'
#
loop_
_entity.id
_entity.type
_entity.pdbx_description
1 polymer ?
#
loop_
_entity_poly.entity_id
_entity_poly.type
_entity_poly.pdbx_seq_one_letter_code
_entity_poly.pdbx_strand_id
1 'polypeptide(L)'
;MALSNLTIGVVCCVVVAIVALASRKQPDAREPPYVKETIPYFSHIYGLLKHGLQYFDIVSAQQPHPIFTIDMSGQKNYIVTSPELVQAVQRNTTSLSFSPAMIPAFRRMMGFDEAGIELIFRDAHTENGMYGEIHRVQKASLLPGTESLDELCTLIRAKLLHIVNELPSSQTIDLYAWVQDLFMKTNNSACFGEKDPFTIDPSLNSTFWAWEANIKVLLLGVPWFLSPKKHSTAQRTRKELVDAFLKYLNDGGLNTACSFIKELSGLGIRRGLSNENNARALIGSILAIVGNTIPTTFWLLISIFSRPDLLKEIRSELEATLEDPSSGTISLDYNTIREKCPVFMSTYDEVLRMTSGIATVRYTNEDTLIQDRWLLKKGAQVQMPTAFIHADPTTWGADADVFDHTRFLKSKVLTKEQKTRRAAAFRPFGGGNTLCPGRHFASYEVLTFAGSVLLGFDMAPTTKAFNVPQKDRSKLPLTSLKPASDIKVSLLRRPGWEEVQFR
;
A
#
# COMPACT_ATOMS: atom_id res chain seq x y z
N MET A 1 49.31 6.68 -2.92
CA MET A 1 48.59 6.60 -1.62
C MET A 1 47.11 6.22 -1.71
N ALA A 2 46.42 6.32 -2.87
CA ALA A 2 45.01 5.92 -2.97
C ALA A 2 44.75 4.39 -3.07
N LEU A 3 45.72 3.60 -3.54
CA LEU A 3 45.59 2.14 -3.64
C LEU A 3 45.56 1.43 -2.27
N SER A 4 46.25 1.94 -1.24
CA SER A 4 46.38 1.24 0.05
C SER A 4 45.06 1.17 0.82
N ASN A 5 44.25 2.24 0.79
CA ASN A 5 43.00 2.30 1.52
C ASN A 5 41.91 1.41 0.89
N LEU A 6 41.92 1.26 -0.44
CA LEU A 6 41.03 0.35 -1.14
C LEU A 6 41.40 -1.11 -0.85
N THR A 7 42.69 -1.45 -0.89
CA THR A 7 43.17 -2.80 -0.55
C THR A 7 42.88 -3.16 0.90
N ILE A 8 43.12 -2.25 1.85
CA ILE A 8 42.79 -2.45 3.27
C ILE A 8 41.27 -2.63 3.45
N GLY A 9 40.45 -1.82 2.77
CA GLY A 9 38.99 -1.95 2.80
C GLY A 9 38.52 -3.31 2.29
N VAL A 10 39.07 -3.78 1.17
CA VAL A 10 38.75 -5.10 0.59
C VAL A 10 39.17 -6.23 1.53
N VAL A 11 40.38 -6.18 2.09
CA VAL A 11 40.87 -7.19 3.04
C VAL A 11 40.00 -7.25 4.30
N CYS A 12 39.62 -6.10 4.87
CA CYS A 12 38.72 -6.04 6.01
C CYS A 12 37.34 -6.63 5.68
N CYS A 13 36.77 -6.32 4.52
CA CYS A 13 35.49 -6.91 4.08
C CYS A 13 35.58 -8.44 3.93
N VAL A 14 36.69 -8.95 3.38
CA VAL A 14 36.92 -10.40 3.23
C VAL A 14 37.06 -11.09 4.59
N VAL A 15 37.83 -10.51 5.52
CA VAL A 15 37.98 -11.05 6.88
C VAL A 15 36.64 -11.06 7.62
N VAL A 16 35.86 -9.98 7.54
CA VAL A 16 34.51 -9.93 8.14
C VAL A 16 33.59 -10.98 7.52
N ALA A 17 33.64 -11.18 6.21
CA ALA A 17 32.85 -12.21 5.53
C ALA A 17 33.25 -13.63 5.97
N ILE A 18 34.55 -13.91 6.09
CA ILE A 18 35.07 -15.22 6.55
C ILE A 18 34.68 -15.47 8.02
N VAL A 19 34.84 -14.48 8.90
CA VAL A 19 34.45 -14.60 10.31
C VAL A 19 32.93 -14.79 10.44
N ALA A 20 32.13 -14.04 9.67
CA ALA A 20 30.68 -14.19 9.67
C ALA A 20 30.25 -15.59 9.18
N LEU A 21 30.92 -16.12 8.15
CA LEU A 21 30.72 -17.47 7.65
C LEU A 21 31.09 -18.55 8.66
N ALA A 22 32.26 -18.42 9.28
CA ALA A 22 32.76 -19.37 10.28
C ALA A 22 31.93 -19.33 11.58
N SER A 23 31.30 -18.20 11.87
CA SER A 23 30.43 -18.02 13.06
C SER A 23 28.98 -18.45 12.82
N ARG A 24 28.63 -18.91 11.62
CA ARG A 24 27.26 -19.32 11.28
C ARG A 24 26.94 -20.62 12.01
N LYS A 25 26.18 -20.51 13.11
CA LYS A 25 25.66 -21.69 13.83
C LYS A 25 24.86 -22.55 12.88
N GLN A 26 24.99 -23.87 12.99
CA GLN A 26 24.11 -24.77 12.26
C GLN A 26 22.65 -24.49 12.68
N PRO A 27 21.74 -24.30 11.71
CA PRO A 27 20.34 -24.06 12.01
C PRO A 27 19.73 -25.29 12.69
N ASP A 28 18.77 -25.04 13.60
CA ASP A 28 17.99 -26.13 14.19
C ASP A 28 17.21 -26.85 13.08
N ALA A 29 17.18 -28.18 13.10
CA ALA A 29 16.57 -28.99 12.05
C ALA A 29 15.05 -28.73 11.86
N ARG A 30 14.40 -28.08 12.83
CA ARG A 30 12.99 -27.67 12.77
C ARG A 30 12.79 -26.28 12.16
N GLU A 31 13.85 -25.52 11.94
CA GLU A 31 13.75 -24.23 11.25
C GLU A 31 13.36 -24.43 9.78
N PRO A 32 12.63 -23.49 9.18
CA PRO A 32 12.38 -23.50 7.74
C PRO A 32 13.69 -23.60 6.94
N PRO A 33 13.69 -24.39 5.85
CA PRO A 33 14.91 -24.67 5.08
C PRO A 33 15.51 -23.39 4.51
N TYR A 34 16.83 -23.31 4.51
CA TYR A 34 17.56 -22.18 3.94
C TYR A 34 17.62 -22.28 2.42
N VAL A 35 17.33 -21.17 1.74
CA VAL A 35 17.63 -21.04 0.32
C VAL A 35 19.15 -20.92 0.16
N LYS A 36 19.71 -21.65 -0.80
CA LYS A 36 21.15 -21.67 -1.05
C LYS A 36 21.63 -20.28 -1.50
N GLU A 37 22.70 -19.80 -0.87
CA GLU A 37 23.38 -18.56 -1.23
C GLU A 37 24.62 -18.83 -2.09
N THR A 38 24.88 -17.96 -3.07
CA THR A 38 26.15 -17.97 -3.82
C THR A 38 27.23 -17.17 -3.07
N ILE A 39 26.83 -15.99 -2.58
CA ILE A 39 27.61 -15.10 -1.72
C ILE A 39 26.80 -14.91 -0.41
N PRO A 40 27.29 -15.43 0.72
CA PRO A 40 26.60 -15.37 2.00
C PRO A 40 26.24 -13.94 2.42
N TYR A 41 25.03 -13.75 2.98
CA TYR A 41 24.46 -12.46 3.44
C TYR A 41 24.17 -11.42 2.34
N PHE A 42 24.81 -11.51 1.18
CA PHE A 42 24.71 -10.53 0.10
C PHE A 42 23.86 -11.00 -1.09
N SER A 43 23.72 -12.32 -1.30
CA SER A 43 23.00 -12.87 -2.47
C SER A 43 21.56 -12.38 -2.57
N HIS A 44 20.83 -12.47 -1.45
CA HIS A 44 19.40 -12.18 -1.43
C HIS A 44 19.09 -10.68 -1.48
N ILE A 45 19.86 -9.85 -0.76
CA ILE A 45 19.72 -8.38 -0.84
C ILE A 45 20.04 -7.88 -2.25
N TYR A 46 21.10 -8.40 -2.88
CA TYR A 46 21.42 -8.06 -4.27
C TYR A 46 20.32 -8.52 -5.23
N GLY A 47 19.85 -9.75 -5.06
CA GLY A 47 18.74 -10.31 -5.85
C GLY A 47 17.47 -9.46 -5.78
N LEU A 48 17.06 -9.03 -4.58
CA LEU A 48 15.93 -8.13 -4.37
C LEU A 48 16.15 -6.75 -4.98
N LEU A 49 17.36 -6.19 -4.85
CA LEU A 49 17.69 -4.89 -5.45
C LEU A 49 17.71 -4.94 -6.98
N LYS A 50 18.10 -6.07 -7.57
CA LYS A 50 18.20 -6.28 -9.02
C LYS A 50 16.86 -6.65 -9.66
N HIS A 51 16.09 -7.53 -9.02
CA HIS A 51 14.90 -8.15 -9.60
C HIS A 51 13.58 -7.68 -8.96
N GLY A 52 13.63 -6.88 -7.90
CA GLY A 52 12.44 -6.41 -7.20
C GLY A 52 11.59 -7.58 -6.69
N LEU A 53 10.28 -7.54 -6.95
CA LEU A 53 9.36 -8.61 -6.55
C LEU A 53 9.63 -9.94 -7.24
N GLN A 54 10.14 -9.91 -8.47
CA GLN A 54 10.42 -11.13 -9.24
C GLN A 54 11.45 -12.03 -8.55
N TYR A 55 12.21 -11.47 -7.61
CA TYR A 55 13.15 -12.26 -6.82
C TYR A 55 12.47 -13.34 -5.99
N PHE A 56 11.26 -13.08 -5.46
CA PHE A 56 10.51 -14.08 -4.69
C PHE A 56 10.09 -15.26 -5.57
N ASP A 57 9.74 -15.01 -6.83
CA ASP A 57 9.44 -16.04 -7.82
C ASP A 57 10.68 -16.93 -8.06
N ILE A 58 11.86 -16.31 -8.20
CA ILE A 58 13.14 -17.01 -8.40
C ILE A 58 13.50 -17.91 -7.21
N VAL A 59 13.44 -17.38 -5.98
CA VAL A 59 13.83 -18.18 -4.80
C VAL A 59 12.79 -19.25 -4.47
N SER A 60 11.50 -19.00 -4.69
CA SER A 60 10.46 -20.01 -4.46
C SER A 60 10.57 -21.16 -5.46
N ALA A 61 10.97 -20.91 -6.72
CA ALA A 61 11.21 -21.97 -7.69
C ALA A 61 12.38 -22.89 -7.28
N GLN A 62 13.35 -22.37 -6.52
CA GLN A 62 14.48 -23.14 -5.99
C GLN A 62 14.14 -23.91 -4.70
N GLN A 63 13.08 -23.52 -4.00
CA GLN A 63 12.67 -24.05 -2.70
C GLN A 63 11.13 -24.08 -2.61
N PRO A 64 10.46 -25.11 -3.16
CA PRO A 64 8.99 -25.22 -3.17
C PRO A 64 8.45 -25.68 -1.81
N HIS A 65 8.85 -24.99 -0.74
CA HIS A 65 8.35 -25.20 0.61
C HIS A 65 7.31 -24.13 0.97
N PRO A 66 6.32 -24.46 1.82
CA PRO A 66 5.29 -23.51 2.23
C PRO A 66 5.84 -22.35 3.08
N ILE A 67 7.05 -22.53 3.62
CA ILE A 67 7.88 -21.54 4.31
C ILE A 67 9.37 -21.88 4.08
N PHE A 68 10.21 -20.87 3.89
CA PHE A 68 11.66 -21.03 3.73
C PHE A 68 12.43 -19.84 4.32
N THR A 69 13.74 -19.97 4.46
CA THR A 69 14.60 -18.97 5.09
C THR A 69 15.54 -18.33 4.07
N ILE A 70 15.62 -17.00 4.07
CA ILE A 70 16.65 -16.22 3.40
C ILE A 70 17.37 -15.34 4.43
N ASP A 71 18.68 -15.15 4.30
CA ASP A 71 19.40 -14.15 5.09
C ASP A 71 19.58 -12.87 4.27
N MET A 72 19.21 -11.74 4.86
CA MET A 72 19.40 -10.42 4.24
C MET A 72 20.25 -9.55 5.14
N SER A 73 21.52 -9.36 4.77
CA SER A 73 22.45 -8.50 5.52
C SER A 73 22.58 -8.88 7.00
N GLY A 74 22.63 -10.18 7.30
CA GLY A 74 22.75 -10.71 8.67
C GLY A 74 21.43 -10.80 9.43
N GLN A 75 20.33 -10.29 8.87
CA GLN A 75 18.98 -10.47 9.42
C GLN A 75 18.34 -11.74 8.85
N LYS A 76 17.92 -12.64 9.73
CA LYS A 76 17.18 -13.86 9.36
C LYS A 76 15.76 -13.52 8.92
N ASN A 77 15.36 -14.00 7.74
CA ASN A 77 14.03 -13.77 7.19
C ASN A 77 13.35 -15.09 6.80
N TYR A 78 12.22 -15.38 7.43
CA TYR A 78 11.33 -16.46 7.04
C TYR A 78 10.30 -15.96 6.03
N ILE A 79 10.26 -16.56 4.85
CA ILE A 79 9.31 -16.23 3.79
C ILE A 79 8.20 -17.27 3.80
N VAL A 80 6.97 -16.83 4.05
CA VAL A 80 5.78 -17.67 4.14
C VAL A 80 4.96 -17.48 2.87
N THR A 81 4.82 -18.56 2.10
CA THR A 81 4.17 -18.55 0.78
C THR A 81 2.84 -19.30 0.77
N SER A 82 2.61 -20.22 1.73
CA SER A 82 1.35 -20.95 1.86
C SER A 82 0.26 -20.10 2.54
N PRO A 83 -0.97 -20.03 1.97
CA PRO A 83 -2.09 -19.35 2.60
C PRO A 83 -2.44 -19.87 4.01
N GLU A 84 -2.28 -21.17 4.24
CA GLU A 84 -2.58 -21.81 5.53
C GLU A 84 -1.59 -21.35 6.62
N LEU A 85 -0.30 -21.34 6.31
CA LEU A 85 0.73 -20.84 7.23
C LEU A 85 0.62 -19.33 7.46
N VAL A 86 0.25 -18.57 6.42
CA VAL A 86 -0.01 -17.14 6.53
C VAL A 86 -1.07 -16.86 7.60
N GLN A 87 -2.18 -17.60 7.64
CA GLN A 87 -3.17 -17.45 8.71
C GLN A 87 -2.61 -17.79 10.10
N ALA A 88 -1.85 -18.87 10.21
CA ALA A 88 -1.27 -19.31 11.48
C ALA A 88 -0.31 -18.25 12.06
N VAL A 89 0.60 -17.73 11.22
CA VAL A 89 1.53 -16.65 11.57
C VAL A 89 0.78 -15.40 12.03
N GLN A 90 -0.35 -15.08 11.42
CA GLN A 90 -1.08 -13.88 11.79
C GLN A 90 -1.88 -13.97 13.08
N ARG A 91 -2.38 -15.16 13.41
CA ARG A 91 -3.11 -15.39 14.66
C ARG A 91 -2.18 -15.43 15.86
N ASN A 92 -0.90 -15.78 15.68
CA ASN A 92 0.10 -15.78 16.74
C ASN A 92 0.61 -14.36 17.03
N THR A 93 -0.20 -13.53 17.69
CA THR A 93 0.16 -12.14 18.02
C THR A 93 0.98 -12.01 19.30
N THR A 94 1.08 -13.08 20.11
CA THR A 94 1.85 -13.11 21.35
C THR A 94 3.34 -13.22 21.06
N SER A 95 3.73 -14.18 20.22
CA SER A 95 5.14 -14.43 19.90
C SER A 95 5.59 -13.63 18.66
N LEU A 96 4.68 -13.11 17.84
CA LEU A 96 4.99 -12.34 16.63
C LEU A 96 4.41 -10.92 16.66
N SER A 97 5.27 -9.91 16.60
CA SER A 97 4.89 -8.50 16.63
C SER A 97 5.13 -7.79 15.28
N PHE A 98 4.38 -6.71 15.02
CA PHE A 98 4.60 -5.85 13.85
C PHE A 98 5.39 -4.59 14.17
N SER A 99 5.32 -4.09 15.41
CA SER A 99 5.91 -2.82 15.82
C SER A 99 7.39 -2.63 15.44
N PRO A 100 8.29 -3.65 15.53
CA PRO A 100 9.69 -3.46 15.13
C PRO A 100 9.86 -3.11 13.64
N ALA A 101 8.94 -3.54 12.78
CA ALA A 101 8.96 -3.23 11.35
C ALA A 101 8.71 -1.74 11.06
N MET A 102 8.03 -1.03 11.97
CA MET A 102 7.73 0.40 11.81
C MET A 102 8.86 1.31 12.25
N ILE A 103 9.78 0.84 13.10
CA ILE A 103 10.90 1.66 13.57
C ILE A 103 11.74 2.21 12.40
N PRO A 104 12.17 1.42 11.40
CA PRO A 104 12.86 1.96 10.22
C PRO A 104 12.00 2.93 9.40
N ALA A 105 10.68 2.72 9.32
CA ALA A 105 9.77 3.60 8.60
C ALA A 105 9.68 4.98 9.28
N PHE A 106 9.56 5.03 10.61
CA PHE A 106 9.57 6.29 11.34
C PHE A 106 10.95 6.96 11.31
N ARG A 107 12.01 6.22 11.64
CA ARG A 107 13.36 6.77 11.80
C ARG A 107 13.96 7.19 10.47
N ARG A 108 13.95 6.31 9.46
CA ARG A 108 14.70 6.52 8.22
C ARG A 108 13.86 7.12 7.10
N MET A 109 12.63 6.63 6.92
CA MET A 109 11.74 7.12 5.86
C MET A 109 11.13 8.48 6.26
N MET A 110 10.42 8.58 7.37
CA MET A 110 9.80 9.83 7.85
C MET A 110 10.78 10.77 8.56
N GLY A 111 11.94 10.25 9.01
CA GLY A 111 13.02 11.08 9.53
C GLY A 111 12.83 11.53 10.98
N PHE A 112 12.10 10.76 11.79
CA PHE A 112 11.91 11.04 13.22
C PHE A 112 13.25 11.11 13.95
N ASP A 113 13.35 12.01 14.92
CA ASP A 113 14.47 12.03 15.86
C ASP A 113 14.37 10.87 16.88
N GLU A 114 15.45 10.61 17.61
CA GLU A 114 15.47 9.50 18.57
C GLU A 114 14.51 9.72 19.75
N ALA A 115 14.23 10.97 20.13
CA ALA A 115 13.26 11.26 21.18
C ALA A 115 11.84 10.84 20.78
N GLY A 116 11.43 11.12 19.54
CA GLY A 116 10.16 10.70 18.98
C GLY A 116 10.08 9.19 18.77
N ILE A 117 11.19 8.55 18.35
CA ILE A 117 11.24 7.08 18.25
C ILE A 117 11.09 6.44 19.61
N GLU A 118 11.86 6.87 20.61
CA GLU A 118 11.77 6.36 21.97
C GLU A 118 10.36 6.55 22.54
N LEU A 119 9.76 7.73 22.37
CA LEU A 119 8.42 8.02 22.86
C LEU A 119 7.35 7.10 22.25
N ILE A 120 7.42 6.84 20.93
CA ILE A 120 6.43 6.00 20.25
C ILE A 120 6.66 4.52 20.56
N PHE A 121 7.92 4.08 20.61
CA PHE A 121 8.27 2.67 20.56
C PHE A 121 8.75 2.04 21.87
N ARG A 122 9.04 2.79 22.93
CA ARG A 122 9.53 2.26 24.23
C ARG A 122 8.70 1.08 24.74
N ASP A 123 7.38 1.17 24.66
CA ASP A 123 6.44 0.14 25.13
C ASP A 123 5.58 -0.44 23.99
N ALA A 124 6.12 -0.50 22.77
CA ALA A 124 5.37 -0.86 21.56
C ALA A 124 4.77 -2.28 21.53
N HIS A 125 5.16 -3.14 22.47
CA HIS A 125 4.63 -4.49 22.64
C HIS A 125 3.47 -4.55 23.65
N THR A 126 3.22 -3.46 24.37
CA THR A 126 2.15 -3.36 25.37
C THR A 126 0.95 -2.60 24.80
N GLU A 127 -0.25 -2.89 25.30
CA GLU A 127 -1.46 -2.16 24.91
C GLU A 127 -1.45 -0.68 25.33
N ASN A 128 -0.67 -0.35 26.36
CA ASN A 128 -0.54 0.99 26.92
C ASN A 128 0.58 1.83 26.27
N GLY A 129 1.33 1.24 25.34
CA GLY A 129 2.34 1.95 24.57
C GLY A 129 1.71 2.90 23.54
N MET A 130 2.37 4.02 23.28
CA MET A 130 1.89 5.03 22.33
C MET A 130 1.65 4.45 20.93
N TYR A 131 2.50 3.53 20.45
CA TYR A 131 2.25 2.83 19.18
C TYR A 131 0.92 2.06 19.17
N GLY A 132 0.58 1.37 20.27
CA GLY A 132 -0.70 0.66 20.40
C GLY A 132 -1.89 1.62 20.44
N GLU A 133 -1.76 2.75 21.15
CA GLU A 133 -2.76 3.83 21.17
C GLU A 133 -3.01 4.44 19.77
N ILE A 134 -1.95 4.68 18.99
CA ILE A 134 -2.08 5.16 17.60
C ILE A 134 -2.95 4.20 16.78
N HIS A 135 -2.70 2.89 16.87
CA HIS A 135 -3.51 1.88 16.17
C HIS A 135 -4.97 1.86 16.65
N ARG A 136 -5.21 2.07 17.95
CA ARG A 136 -6.56 2.15 18.50
C ARG A 136 -7.30 3.37 18.00
N VAL A 137 -6.68 4.54 17.99
CA VAL A 137 -7.26 5.77 17.42
C VAL A 137 -7.60 5.57 15.96
N GLN A 138 -6.68 5.03 15.16
CA GLN A 138 -6.93 4.75 13.74
C GLN A 138 -8.14 3.82 13.53
N LYS A 139 -8.28 2.76 14.33
CA LYS A 139 -9.44 1.86 14.24
C LYS A 139 -10.72 2.54 14.72
N ALA A 140 -10.68 3.27 15.83
CA ALA A 140 -11.84 3.97 16.38
C ALA A 140 -12.34 5.10 15.47
N SER A 141 -11.46 5.71 14.67
CA SER A 141 -11.84 6.75 13.71
C SER A 141 -12.35 6.20 12.38
N LEU A 142 -11.87 5.02 11.92
CA LEU A 142 -12.06 4.55 10.54
C LEU A 142 -12.87 3.24 10.41
N LEU A 143 -13.56 2.80 11.47
CA LEU A 143 -14.48 1.67 11.40
C LEU A 143 -15.89 2.10 10.95
N PRO A 144 -16.68 1.20 10.33
CA PRO A 144 -18.05 1.52 9.93
C PRO A 144 -18.92 1.91 11.13
N GLY A 145 -19.75 2.94 10.96
CA GLY A 145 -20.66 3.45 12.00
C GLY A 145 -20.04 4.45 12.96
N THR A 146 -18.82 4.93 12.70
CA THR A 146 -18.18 6.00 13.49
C THR A 146 -18.43 7.36 12.84
N GLU A 147 -18.71 8.37 13.65
CA GLU A 147 -18.92 9.75 13.15
C GLU A 147 -17.70 10.25 12.36
N SER A 148 -16.49 9.89 12.78
CA SER A 148 -15.25 10.28 12.10
C SER A 148 -15.10 9.66 10.70
N LEU A 149 -15.59 8.44 10.48
CA LEU A 149 -15.55 7.84 9.14
C LEU A 149 -16.64 8.47 8.26
N ASP A 150 -17.83 8.67 8.81
CA ASP A 150 -18.96 9.25 8.09
C ASP A 150 -18.67 10.71 7.66
N GLU A 151 -18.04 11.50 8.53
CA GLU A 151 -17.53 12.85 8.20
C GLU A 151 -16.54 12.77 7.03
N LEU A 152 -15.52 11.91 7.14
CA LEU A 152 -14.47 11.80 6.13
C LEU A 152 -15.01 11.32 4.77
N CYS A 153 -15.92 10.33 4.77
CA CYS A 153 -16.63 9.86 3.59
C CYS A 153 -17.48 10.98 2.96
N THR A 154 -18.17 11.77 3.77
CA THR A 154 -18.97 12.92 3.30
C THR A 154 -18.09 13.98 2.64
N LEU A 155 -16.97 14.34 3.28
CA LEU A 155 -16.00 15.31 2.77
C LEU A 155 -15.37 14.84 1.45
N ILE A 156 -14.91 13.59 1.38
CA ILE A 156 -14.28 13.08 0.16
C ILE A 156 -15.29 12.95 -0.97
N ARG A 157 -16.52 12.49 -0.70
CA ARG A 157 -17.58 12.38 -1.71
C ARG A 157 -17.87 13.75 -2.32
N ALA A 158 -18.12 14.76 -1.49
CA ALA A 158 -18.41 16.11 -1.97
C ALA A 158 -17.29 16.64 -2.88
N LYS A 159 -16.02 16.44 -2.51
CA LYS A 159 -14.87 16.90 -3.29
C LYS A 159 -14.68 16.11 -4.59
N LEU A 160 -14.80 14.78 -4.55
CA LEU A 160 -14.68 13.92 -5.72
C LEU A 160 -15.78 14.22 -6.74
N LEU A 161 -17.03 14.25 -6.30
CA LEU A 161 -18.18 14.47 -7.17
C LEU A 161 -18.19 15.89 -7.74
N HIS A 162 -17.80 16.89 -6.96
CA HIS A 162 -17.60 18.24 -7.49
C HIS A 162 -16.58 18.25 -8.64
N ILE A 163 -15.42 17.59 -8.48
CA ILE A 163 -14.46 17.50 -9.58
C ILE A 163 -15.04 16.78 -10.79
N VAL A 164 -15.73 15.65 -10.60
CA VAL A 164 -16.35 14.88 -11.70
C VAL A 164 -17.39 15.72 -12.47
N ASN A 165 -18.16 16.54 -11.76
CA ASN A 165 -19.16 17.43 -12.36
C ASN A 165 -18.52 18.57 -13.17
N GLU A 166 -17.37 19.09 -12.74
CA GLU A 166 -16.63 20.17 -13.41
C GLU A 166 -15.70 19.68 -14.54
N LEU A 167 -15.63 18.37 -14.81
CA LEU A 167 -14.80 17.85 -15.89
C LEU A 167 -15.34 18.34 -17.26
N PRO A 168 -14.46 18.80 -18.16
CA PRO A 168 -14.84 19.14 -19.53
C PRO A 168 -15.53 17.97 -20.24
N SER A 169 -16.45 18.29 -21.17
CA SER A 169 -17.15 17.30 -21.99
C SER A 169 -16.21 16.44 -22.84
N SER A 170 -15.00 16.94 -23.14
CA SER A 170 -13.95 16.20 -23.83
C SER A 170 -12.57 16.68 -23.36
N GLN A 171 -11.70 15.73 -23.05
CA GLN A 171 -10.30 16.00 -22.74
C GLN A 171 -9.41 14.80 -23.07
N THR A 172 -8.12 15.06 -23.26
CA THR A 172 -7.10 14.01 -23.34
C THR A 172 -6.25 14.06 -22.09
N ILE A 173 -6.09 12.91 -21.43
CA ILE A 173 -5.39 12.79 -20.14
C ILE A 173 -4.36 11.67 -20.18
N ASP A 174 -3.29 11.84 -19.42
CA ASP A 174 -2.44 10.73 -18.98
C ASP A 174 -3.09 10.13 -17.72
N LEU A 175 -3.69 8.94 -17.86
CA LEU A 175 -4.70 8.43 -16.93
C LEU A 175 -4.17 8.26 -15.50
N TYR A 176 -2.96 7.73 -15.32
CA TYR A 176 -2.39 7.54 -13.99
C TYR A 176 -2.05 8.89 -13.35
N ALA A 177 -1.41 9.80 -14.08
CA ALA A 177 -1.10 11.15 -13.60
C ALA A 177 -2.37 11.94 -13.24
N TRP A 178 -3.43 11.79 -14.03
CA TRP A 178 -4.73 12.42 -13.79
C TRP A 178 -5.40 11.91 -12.50
N VAL A 179 -5.48 10.59 -12.31
CA VAL A 179 -5.97 10.00 -11.05
C VAL A 179 -5.12 10.45 -9.87
N GLN A 180 -3.79 10.49 -10.06
CA GLN A 180 -2.84 10.87 -9.01
C GLN A 180 -3.06 12.32 -8.54
N ASP A 181 -3.18 13.28 -9.46
CA ASP A 181 -3.42 14.68 -9.12
C ASP A 181 -4.78 14.89 -8.44
N LEU A 182 -5.83 14.27 -8.99
CA LEU A 182 -7.19 14.36 -8.46
C LEU A 182 -7.28 13.82 -7.03
N PHE A 183 -6.74 12.63 -6.77
CA PHE A 183 -6.78 12.02 -5.45
C PHE A 183 -5.91 12.78 -4.45
N MET A 184 -4.76 13.30 -4.87
CA MET A 184 -3.93 14.16 -4.01
C MET A 184 -4.71 15.40 -3.56
N LYS A 185 -5.29 16.14 -4.51
CA LYS A 185 -6.05 17.37 -4.23
C LYS A 185 -7.25 17.10 -3.31
N THR A 186 -8.05 16.07 -3.63
CA THR A 186 -9.28 15.79 -2.88
C THR A 186 -9.00 15.23 -1.49
N ASN A 187 -8.08 14.27 -1.34
CA ASN A 187 -7.76 13.69 -0.05
C ASN A 187 -7.05 14.69 0.87
N ASN A 188 -6.07 15.45 0.38
CA ASN A 188 -5.36 16.40 1.23
C ASN A 188 -6.31 17.49 1.74
N SER A 189 -7.15 18.05 0.86
CA SER A 189 -8.15 19.03 1.28
C SER A 189 -9.22 18.43 2.21
N ALA A 190 -9.63 17.17 2.03
CA ALA A 190 -10.56 16.50 2.94
C ALA A 190 -9.95 16.23 4.33
N CYS A 191 -8.67 15.84 4.37
CA CYS A 191 -8.00 15.46 5.61
C CYS A 191 -7.48 16.66 6.40
N PHE A 192 -6.88 17.64 5.72
CA PHE A 192 -6.16 18.75 6.36
C PHE A 192 -6.96 20.06 6.40
N GLY A 193 -8.07 20.14 5.68
CA GLY A 193 -8.97 21.29 5.69
C GLY A 193 -8.47 22.48 4.89
N GLU A 194 -8.98 23.67 5.23
CA GLU A 194 -8.71 24.93 4.51
C GLU A 194 -7.23 25.32 4.51
N LYS A 195 -6.48 24.94 5.54
CA LYS A 195 -5.04 25.22 5.66
C LYS A 195 -4.15 24.14 5.05
N ASP A 196 -4.71 23.19 4.30
CA ASP A 196 -3.96 22.12 3.63
C ASP A 196 -2.71 22.68 2.89
N PRO A 197 -1.49 22.22 3.25
CA PRO A 197 -0.26 22.65 2.59
C PRO A 197 -0.26 22.49 1.08
N PHE A 198 -0.87 21.43 0.55
CA PHE A 198 -0.85 21.13 -0.90
C PHE A 198 -1.80 22.03 -1.70
N THR A 199 -2.88 22.50 -1.07
CA THR A 199 -3.76 23.51 -1.66
C THR A 199 -3.09 24.89 -1.67
N ILE A 200 -2.33 25.22 -0.63
CA ILE A 200 -1.60 26.50 -0.52
C ILE A 200 -0.40 26.53 -1.46
N ASP A 201 0.36 25.44 -1.53
CA ASP A 201 1.51 25.28 -2.43
C ASP A 201 1.37 24.00 -3.27
N PRO A 202 0.78 24.11 -4.48
CA PRO A 202 0.62 22.97 -5.38
C PRO A 202 1.94 22.32 -5.83
N SER A 203 3.09 23.00 -5.70
CA SER A 203 4.38 22.41 -6.05
C SER A 203 4.74 21.22 -5.15
N LEU A 204 4.18 21.17 -3.93
CA LEU A 204 4.36 20.08 -2.98
C LEU A 204 3.86 18.74 -3.51
N ASN A 205 2.91 18.71 -4.47
CA ASN A 205 2.52 17.46 -5.14
C ASN A 205 3.73 16.80 -5.80
N SER A 206 4.49 17.56 -6.58
CA SER A 206 5.70 17.05 -7.24
C SER A 206 6.80 16.68 -6.24
N THR A 207 6.94 17.45 -5.16
CA THR A 207 7.87 17.17 -4.05
C THR A 207 7.53 15.85 -3.35
N PHE A 208 6.25 15.58 -3.08
CA PHE A 208 5.78 14.35 -2.46
C PHE A 208 6.09 13.12 -3.33
N TRP A 209 5.80 13.18 -4.62
CA TRP A 209 6.09 12.05 -5.52
C TRP A 209 7.59 11.87 -5.77
N ALA A 210 8.37 12.94 -5.75
CA ALA A 210 9.83 12.85 -5.77
C ALA A 210 10.41 12.24 -4.49
N TRP A 211 9.81 12.52 -3.32
CA TRP A 211 10.09 11.83 -2.06
C TRP A 211 9.77 10.34 -2.19
N GLU A 212 8.52 9.97 -2.50
CA GLU A 212 8.06 8.57 -2.60
C GLU A 212 8.87 7.74 -3.62
N ALA A 213 9.24 8.31 -4.75
CA ALA A 213 10.05 7.61 -5.74
C ALA A 213 11.46 7.24 -5.23
N ASN A 214 11.96 7.96 -4.21
CA ASN A 214 13.32 7.82 -3.69
C ASN A 214 13.39 7.31 -2.24
N ILE A 215 12.30 7.28 -1.46
CA ILE A 215 12.34 6.91 -0.03
C ILE A 215 12.91 5.52 0.26
N LYS A 216 12.85 4.59 -0.69
CA LYS A 216 13.29 3.20 -0.49
C LYS A 216 14.77 3.10 -0.12
N VAL A 217 15.62 4.00 -0.64
CA VAL A 217 17.05 4.00 -0.26
C VAL A 217 17.25 4.36 1.22
N LEU A 218 16.40 5.23 1.76
CA LEU A 218 16.40 5.57 3.17
C LEU A 218 15.84 4.43 4.02
N LEU A 219 14.69 3.88 3.64
CA LEU A 219 14.03 2.80 4.37
C LEU A 219 14.95 1.58 4.53
N LEU A 220 15.53 1.12 3.43
CA LEU A 220 16.42 -0.05 3.40
C LEU A 220 17.79 0.24 4.02
N GLY A 221 18.10 1.49 4.38
CA GLY A 221 19.40 1.87 4.92
C GLY A 221 20.53 1.67 3.91
N VAL A 222 20.27 1.88 2.62
CA VAL A 222 21.30 1.80 1.58
C VAL A 222 22.39 2.83 1.90
N PRO A 223 23.68 2.47 1.88
CA PRO A 223 24.76 3.44 2.06
C PRO A 223 24.68 4.57 1.03
N TRP A 224 24.78 5.82 1.50
CA TRP A 224 24.51 7.01 0.67
C TRP A 224 25.38 7.08 -0.60
N PHE A 225 26.62 6.61 -0.54
CA PHE A 225 27.56 6.62 -1.67
C PHE A 225 27.19 5.64 -2.79
N LEU A 226 26.32 4.65 -2.54
CA LEU A 226 25.80 3.75 -3.57
C LEU A 226 24.67 4.40 -4.39
N SER A 227 24.04 5.45 -3.89
CA SER A 227 22.92 6.14 -4.57
C SER A 227 22.79 7.61 -4.15
N PRO A 228 23.84 8.43 -4.30
CA PRO A 228 23.92 9.76 -3.70
C PRO A 228 22.77 10.67 -4.14
N LYS A 229 22.42 10.67 -5.44
CA LYS A 229 21.31 11.46 -5.99
C LYS A 229 19.95 11.07 -5.39
N LYS A 230 19.70 9.77 -5.15
CA LYS A 230 18.43 9.31 -4.56
C LYS A 230 18.35 9.72 -3.09
N HIS A 231 19.44 9.61 -2.34
CA HIS A 231 19.52 10.07 -0.95
C HIS A 231 19.28 11.57 -0.85
N SER A 232 20.02 12.38 -1.63
CA SER A 232 19.89 13.84 -1.59
C SER A 232 18.48 14.28 -1.96
N THR A 233 17.88 13.68 -3.00
CA THR A 233 16.50 13.98 -3.40
C THR A 233 15.54 13.62 -2.28
N ALA A 234 15.58 12.39 -1.74
CA ALA A 234 14.67 11.96 -0.69
C ALA A 234 14.79 12.80 0.59
N GLN A 235 16.00 13.20 0.99
CA GLN A 235 16.20 14.03 2.18
C GLN A 235 15.71 15.46 1.98
N ARG A 236 16.01 16.06 0.83
CA ARG A 236 15.58 17.43 0.49
C ARG A 236 14.06 17.52 0.40
N THR A 237 13.42 16.66 -0.38
CA THR A 237 11.96 16.69 -0.55
C THR A 237 11.23 16.34 0.74
N ARG A 238 11.77 15.42 1.55
CA ARG A 238 11.25 15.20 2.92
C ARG A 238 11.30 16.47 3.76
N LYS A 239 12.42 17.19 3.74
CA LYS A 239 12.57 18.43 4.52
C LYS A 239 11.53 19.46 4.09
N GLU A 240 11.37 19.70 2.79
CA GLU A 240 10.37 20.64 2.26
C GLU A 240 8.95 20.28 2.73
N LEU A 241 8.58 19.00 2.67
CA LEU A 241 7.28 18.52 3.16
C LEU A 241 7.13 18.68 4.69
N VAL A 242 8.19 18.40 5.47
CA VAL A 242 8.17 18.56 6.93
C VAL A 242 8.01 20.04 7.29
N ASP A 243 8.74 20.93 6.63
CA ASP A 243 8.67 22.37 6.87
C ASP A 243 7.25 22.90 6.57
N ALA A 244 6.62 22.42 5.50
CA ALA A 244 5.24 22.78 5.15
C ALA A 244 4.23 22.31 6.20
N PHE A 245 4.34 21.07 6.68
CA PHE A 245 3.45 20.56 7.74
C PHE A 245 3.74 21.15 9.12
N LEU A 246 4.99 21.51 9.40
CA LEU A 246 5.33 22.21 10.64
C LEU A 246 4.68 23.60 10.66
N LYS A 247 4.72 24.32 9.53
CA LYS A 247 3.98 25.59 9.38
C LYS A 247 2.48 25.38 9.57
N TYR A 248 1.90 24.37 8.92
CA TYR A 248 0.49 24.01 9.09
C TYR A 248 0.10 23.80 10.55
N LEU A 249 0.88 23.03 11.31
CA LEU A 249 0.61 22.78 12.73
C LEU A 249 0.72 24.07 13.56
N ASN A 250 1.77 24.86 13.34
CA ASN A 250 2.01 26.10 14.09
C ASN A 250 0.95 27.18 13.80
N ASP A 251 0.40 27.21 12.59
CA ASP A 251 -0.67 28.14 12.20
C ASP A 251 -2.07 27.65 12.62
N GLY A 252 -2.18 26.59 13.44
CA GLY A 252 -3.46 26.05 13.90
C GLY A 252 -4.23 25.30 12.83
N GLY A 253 -3.55 24.70 11.85
CA GLY A 253 -4.15 23.95 10.75
C GLY A 253 -5.04 22.79 11.20
N LEU A 254 -4.72 22.17 12.35
CA LEU A 254 -5.55 21.11 12.93
C LEU A 254 -6.98 21.56 13.24
N ASN A 255 -7.24 22.86 13.46
CA ASN A 255 -8.60 23.35 13.71
C ASN A 255 -9.54 23.09 12.54
N THR A 256 -9.00 23.10 11.31
CA THR A 256 -9.75 22.89 10.07
C THR A 256 -9.69 21.45 9.53
N ALA A 257 -8.84 20.59 10.12
CA ALA A 257 -8.70 19.20 9.70
C ALA A 257 -9.94 18.34 9.97
N CYS A 258 -10.05 17.19 9.32
CA CYS A 258 -11.07 16.20 9.66
C CYS A 258 -10.81 15.59 11.05
N SER A 259 -11.84 14.99 11.65
CA SER A 259 -11.76 14.42 13.01
C SER A 259 -10.66 13.37 13.15
N PHE A 260 -10.43 12.55 12.11
CA PHE A 260 -9.37 11.55 12.13
C PHE A 260 -7.97 12.17 12.29
N ILE A 261 -7.64 13.20 11.50
CA ILE A 261 -6.33 13.86 11.58
C ILE A 261 -6.20 14.63 12.90
N LYS A 262 -7.27 15.30 13.35
CA LYS A 262 -7.34 15.96 14.66
C LYS A 262 -6.99 15.01 15.79
N GLU A 263 -7.62 13.83 15.84
CA GLU A 263 -7.37 12.86 16.91
C GLU A 263 -5.98 12.23 16.82
N LEU A 264 -5.51 11.89 15.62
CA LEU A 264 -4.20 11.27 15.46
C LEU A 264 -3.06 12.23 15.83
N SER A 265 -3.08 13.47 15.32
CA SER A 265 -2.10 14.49 15.69
C SER A 265 -2.26 14.96 17.12
N GLY A 266 -3.51 15.09 17.61
CA GLY A 266 -3.84 15.45 18.97
C GLY A 266 -3.31 14.44 20.00
N LEU A 267 -3.41 13.14 19.72
CA LEU A 267 -2.77 12.09 20.54
C LEU A 267 -1.26 12.33 20.67
N GLY A 268 -0.59 12.60 19.54
CA GLY A 268 0.84 12.94 19.54
C GLY A 268 1.16 14.08 20.49
N ILE A 269 0.42 15.19 20.37
CA ILE A 269 0.60 16.38 21.21
C ILE A 269 0.35 16.06 22.69
N ARG A 270 -0.76 15.37 23.01
CA ARG A 270 -1.10 14.97 24.40
C ARG A 270 -0.03 14.08 25.03
N ARG A 271 0.67 13.28 24.23
CA ARG A 271 1.77 12.40 24.68
C ARG A 271 3.14 13.08 24.67
N GLY A 272 3.23 14.36 24.31
CA GLY A 272 4.47 15.13 24.32
C GLY A 272 5.33 14.96 23.05
N LEU A 273 4.75 14.50 21.93
CA LEU A 273 5.43 14.48 20.64
C LEU A 273 5.62 15.92 20.14
N SER A 274 6.84 16.27 19.72
CA SER A 274 7.13 17.58 19.14
C SER A 274 6.31 17.83 17.86
N ASN A 275 5.99 19.10 17.58
CA ASN A 275 5.32 19.47 16.33
C ASN A 275 6.10 19.03 15.10
N GLU A 276 7.44 19.01 15.16
CA GLU A 276 8.27 18.55 14.05
C GLU A 276 8.10 17.03 13.79
N ASN A 277 8.05 16.20 14.83
CA ASN A 277 7.74 14.77 14.67
C ASN A 277 6.28 14.53 14.29
N ASN A 278 5.36 15.39 14.72
CA ASN A 278 3.97 15.35 14.28
C ASN A 278 3.88 15.67 12.77
N ALA A 279 4.58 16.70 12.29
CA ALA A 279 4.69 17.02 10.87
C ALA A 279 5.26 15.85 10.04
N ARG A 280 6.31 15.18 10.55
CA ARG A 280 6.85 13.95 9.93
C ARG A 280 5.82 12.82 9.86
N ALA A 281 4.99 12.66 10.89
CA ALA A 281 3.91 11.68 10.90
C ALA A 281 2.88 11.96 9.79
N LEU A 282 2.52 13.24 9.59
CA LEU A 282 1.51 13.66 8.60
C LEU A 282 1.93 13.33 7.15
N ILE A 283 3.22 13.41 6.83
CA ILE A 283 3.74 12.96 5.52
C ILE A 283 3.51 11.46 5.34
N GLY A 284 3.74 10.66 6.39
CA GLY A 284 3.43 9.24 6.40
C GLY A 284 1.94 8.96 6.23
N SER A 285 1.07 9.77 6.84
CA SER A 285 -0.38 9.68 6.68
C SER A 285 -0.81 9.89 5.24
N ILE A 286 -0.24 10.87 4.51
CA ILE A 286 -0.55 11.05 3.08
C ILE A 286 -0.21 9.79 2.29
N LEU A 287 1.00 9.24 2.47
CA LEU A 287 1.39 8.01 1.79
C LEU A 287 0.44 6.85 2.11
N ALA A 288 -0.02 6.74 3.35
CA ALA A 288 -0.98 5.72 3.78
C ALA A 288 -2.37 5.92 3.14
N ILE A 289 -2.82 7.17 2.98
CA ILE A 289 -4.12 7.52 2.38
C ILE A 289 -4.10 7.27 0.87
N VAL A 290 -3.19 7.92 0.14
CA VAL A 290 -3.26 7.94 -1.33
C VAL A 290 -2.41 6.88 -2.02
N GLY A 291 -1.39 6.35 -1.34
CA GLY A 291 -0.36 5.52 -1.96
C GLY A 291 -0.89 4.22 -2.58
N ASN A 292 -2.02 3.72 -2.08
CA ASN A 292 -2.68 2.51 -2.55
C ASN A 292 -3.94 2.80 -3.38
N THR A 293 -4.72 3.82 -3.03
CA THR A 293 -5.98 4.13 -3.70
C THR A 293 -5.76 4.67 -5.10
N ILE A 294 -4.73 5.50 -5.33
CA ILE A 294 -4.36 5.99 -6.67
C ILE A 294 -4.09 4.85 -7.67
N PRO A 295 -3.13 3.92 -7.42
CA PRO A 295 -2.91 2.80 -8.33
C PRO A 295 -4.15 1.92 -8.48
N THR A 296 -4.90 1.67 -7.40
CA THR A 296 -6.09 0.82 -7.44
C THR A 296 -7.17 1.41 -8.34
N THR A 297 -7.45 2.71 -8.21
CA THR A 297 -8.38 3.44 -9.08
C THR A 297 -7.94 3.40 -10.52
N PHE A 298 -6.66 3.67 -10.80
CA PHE A 298 -6.12 3.57 -12.16
C PHE A 298 -6.37 2.18 -12.76
N TRP A 299 -5.99 1.11 -12.03
CA TRP A 299 -6.14 -0.26 -12.51
C TRP A 299 -7.60 -0.66 -12.67
N LEU A 300 -8.50 -0.17 -11.82
CA LEU A 300 -9.93 -0.41 -11.92
C LEU A 300 -10.51 0.21 -13.19
N LEU A 301 -10.27 1.51 -13.40
CA LEU A 301 -10.75 2.23 -14.58
C LEU A 301 -10.23 1.57 -15.87
N ILE A 302 -8.92 1.37 -15.99
CA ILE A 302 -8.36 0.82 -17.22
C ILE A 302 -8.79 -0.63 -17.45
N SER A 303 -8.99 -1.43 -16.38
CA SER A 303 -9.46 -2.81 -16.54
C SER A 303 -10.90 -2.88 -17.05
N ILE A 304 -11.74 -1.92 -16.70
CA ILE A 304 -13.13 -1.87 -17.16
C ILE A 304 -13.23 -1.23 -18.54
N PHE A 305 -12.67 -0.04 -18.75
CA PHE A 305 -12.79 0.68 -20.02
C PHE A 305 -12.12 -0.05 -21.19
N SER A 306 -11.07 -0.83 -20.94
CA SER A 306 -10.44 -1.66 -21.99
C SER A 306 -11.25 -2.90 -22.39
N ARG A 307 -12.41 -3.15 -21.76
CA ARG A 307 -13.27 -4.33 -21.97
C ARG A 307 -14.73 -3.88 -22.16
N PRO A 308 -15.17 -3.64 -23.41
CA PRO A 308 -16.49 -3.07 -23.69
C PRO A 308 -17.67 -3.85 -23.10
N ASP A 309 -17.63 -5.18 -23.13
CA ASP A 309 -18.70 -6.02 -22.58
C ASP A 309 -18.79 -5.89 -21.05
N LEU A 310 -17.63 -5.88 -20.37
CA LEU A 310 -17.55 -5.65 -18.92
C LEU A 310 -18.04 -4.26 -18.54
N LEU A 311 -17.63 -3.23 -19.29
CA LEU A 311 -18.10 -1.86 -19.07
C LEU A 311 -19.62 -1.77 -19.21
N LYS A 312 -20.20 -2.42 -20.23
CA LYS A 312 -21.66 -2.46 -20.43
C LYS A 312 -22.37 -3.13 -19.25
N GLU A 313 -21.88 -4.29 -18.81
CA GLU A 313 -22.46 -5.03 -17.68
C GLU A 313 -22.40 -4.21 -16.39
N ILE A 314 -21.25 -3.63 -16.05
CA ILE A 314 -21.07 -2.80 -14.85
C ILE A 314 -21.94 -1.54 -14.92
N ARG A 315 -22.05 -0.89 -16.09
CA ARG A 315 -22.97 0.26 -16.25
C ARG A 315 -24.41 -0.15 -16.00
N SER A 316 -24.85 -1.32 -16.51
CA SER A 316 -26.19 -1.81 -16.22
C SER A 316 -26.43 -2.06 -14.73
N GLU A 317 -25.45 -2.61 -14.00
CA GLU A 317 -25.55 -2.74 -12.53
C GLU A 317 -25.69 -1.37 -11.86
N LEU A 318 -24.81 -0.42 -12.21
CA LEU A 318 -24.78 0.91 -11.61
C LEU A 318 -26.05 1.72 -11.93
N GLU A 319 -26.51 1.72 -13.18
CA GLU A 319 -27.73 2.42 -13.62
C GLU A 319 -28.98 1.87 -12.91
N ALA A 320 -29.01 0.57 -12.59
CA ALA A 320 -30.10 -0.05 -11.82
C ALA A 320 -30.11 0.34 -10.33
N THR A 321 -29.05 0.98 -9.82
CA THR A 321 -29.01 1.50 -8.44
C THR A 321 -29.57 2.91 -8.29
N LEU A 322 -29.88 3.59 -9.40
CA LEU A 322 -30.28 4.99 -9.40
C LEU A 322 -31.78 5.13 -9.06
N GLU A 323 -32.10 5.96 -8.07
CA GLU A 323 -33.47 6.10 -7.54
C GLU A 323 -34.39 6.96 -8.44
N ASP A 324 -33.85 7.94 -9.17
CA ASP A 324 -34.60 8.73 -10.17
C ASP A 324 -33.67 9.47 -11.17
N PRO A 325 -33.47 8.92 -12.39
CA PRO A 325 -32.66 9.55 -13.44
C PRO A 325 -33.25 10.87 -13.98
N SER A 326 -34.53 11.16 -13.74
CA SER A 326 -35.23 12.31 -14.35
C SER A 326 -34.96 13.64 -13.66
N SER A 327 -34.41 13.60 -12.43
CA SER A 327 -34.12 14.79 -11.62
C SER A 327 -32.88 15.58 -12.07
N GLY A 328 -32.12 15.09 -13.06
CA GLY A 328 -30.82 15.64 -13.48
C GLY A 328 -29.71 15.51 -12.43
N THR A 329 -30.04 15.02 -11.22
CA THR A 329 -29.08 14.86 -10.12
C THR A 329 -29.05 13.42 -9.64
N ILE A 330 -27.91 12.75 -9.83
CA ILE A 330 -27.74 11.34 -9.55
C ILE A 330 -26.97 11.17 -8.25
N SER A 331 -27.54 10.43 -7.30
CA SER A 331 -26.80 10.03 -6.09
C SER A 331 -26.27 8.62 -6.23
N LEU A 332 -24.98 8.45 -5.92
CA LEU A 332 -24.34 7.14 -5.87
C LEU A 332 -24.17 6.74 -4.41
N ASP A 333 -25.05 5.86 -3.97
CA ASP A 333 -24.96 5.29 -2.63
C ASP A 333 -23.99 4.10 -2.62
N TYR A 334 -22.90 4.25 -1.86
CA TYR A 334 -21.86 3.23 -1.73
C TYR A 334 -22.40 1.89 -1.20
N ASN A 335 -23.34 1.91 -0.24
CA ASN A 335 -23.89 0.68 0.31
C ASN A 335 -24.73 -0.06 -0.72
N THR A 336 -25.56 0.66 -1.47
CA THR A 336 -26.35 0.13 -2.58
C THR A 336 -25.46 -0.47 -3.67
N ILE A 337 -24.37 0.20 -4.05
CA ILE A 337 -23.38 -0.35 -4.99
C ILE A 337 -22.82 -1.68 -4.48
N ARG A 338 -22.42 -1.74 -3.20
CA ARG A 338 -21.86 -2.97 -2.62
C ARG A 338 -22.84 -4.13 -2.57
N GLU A 339 -24.12 -3.84 -2.38
CA GLU A 339 -25.17 -4.85 -2.27
C GLU A 339 -25.70 -5.32 -3.64
N LYS A 340 -25.81 -4.40 -4.60
CA LYS A 340 -26.52 -4.62 -5.87
C LYS A 340 -25.62 -4.67 -7.11
N CYS A 341 -24.32 -4.37 -7.01
CA CYS A 341 -23.38 -4.42 -8.14
C CYS A 341 -22.32 -5.52 -7.97
N PRO A 342 -22.70 -6.82 -8.01
CA PRO A 342 -21.77 -7.93 -7.77
C PRO A 342 -20.61 -8.01 -8.78
N VAL A 343 -20.83 -7.66 -10.06
CA VAL A 343 -19.77 -7.68 -11.08
C VAL A 343 -18.79 -6.54 -10.83
N PHE A 344 -19.28 -5.34 -10.50
CA PHE A 344 -18.40 -4.22 -10.15
C PHE A 344 -17.55 -4.52 -8.91
N MET A 345 -18.16 -5.10 -7.86
CA MET A 345 -17.45 -5.51 -6.65
C MET A 345 -16.43 -6.62 -6.91
N SER A 346 -16.79 -7.63 -7.72
CA SER A 346 -15.87 -8.71 -8.09
C SER A 346 -14.70 -8.20 -8.93
N THR A 347 -14.95 -7.21 -9.80
CA THR A 347 -13.91 -6.50 -10.57
C THR A 347 -12.95 -5.76 -9.64
N TYR A 348 -13.46 -5.04 -8.65
CA TYR A 348 -12.66 -4.34 -7.66
C TYR A 348 -11.77 -5.30 -6.84
N ASP A 349 -12.34 -6.42 -6.37
CA ASP A 349 -11.58 -7.44 -5.64
C ASP A 349 -10.50 -8.10 -6.52
N GLU A 350 -10.78 -8.33 -7.81
CA GLU A 350 -9.77 -8.85 -8.74
C GLU A 350 -8.64 -7.84 -9.00
N VAL A 351 -8.96 -6.56 -9.13
CA VAL A 351 -7.95 -5.50 -9.22
C VAL A 351 -7.07 -5.49 -7.96
N LEU A 352 -7.69 -5.52 -6.79
CA LEU A 352 -6.98 -5.58 -5.52
C LEU A 352 -6.06 -6.82 -5.44
N ARG A 353 -6.55 -8.00 -5.84
CA ARG A 353 -5.74 -9.23 -5.88
C ARG A 353 -4.52 -9.05 -6.78
N MET A 354 -4.72 -8.54 -7.99
CA MET A 354 -3.65 -8.44 -8.98
C MET A 354 -2.65 -7.30 -8.74
N THR A 355 -2.95 -6.36 -7.84
CA THR A 355 -2.16 -5.13 -7.68
C THR A 355 -1.63 -4.91 -6.27
N SER A 356 -2.08 -5.68 -5.28
CA SER A 356 -1.56 -5.61 -3.91
C SER A 356 -0.13 -6.13 -3.82
N GLY A 357 0.83 -5.19 -3.81
CA GLY A 357 2.26 -5.49 -3.85
C GLY A 357 2.91 -5.79 -2.50
N ILE A 358 2.34 -5.25 -1.40
CA ILE A 358 3.05 -5.10 -0.14
C ILE A 358 3.15 -6.44 0.62
N ALA A 359 4.35 -6.81 1.04
CA ALA A 359 4.54 -7.94 1.95
C ALA A 359 4.05 -7.59 3.36
N THR A 360 3.27 -8.48 3.99
CA THR A 360 2.98 -8.34 5.42
C THR A 360 4.19 -8.84 6.22
N VAL A 361 4.61 -8.07 7.22
CA VAL A 361 5.81 -8.37 8.02
C VAL A 361 5.45 -8.63 9.49
N ARG A 362 6.19 -9.52 10.15
CA ARG A 362 6.26 -9.69 11.59
C ARG A 362 7.70 -9.89 12.06
N TYR A 363 7.94 -9.74 13.34
CA TYR A 363 9.18 -10.10 14.03
C TYR A 363 8.87 -11.07 15.16
N THR A 364 9.70 -12.10 15.28
CA THR A 364 9.63 -13.08 16.38
C THR A 364 10.19 -12.46 17.66
N ASN A 365 9.36 -12.31 18.69
CA ASN A 365 9.77 -11.80 20.00
C ASN A 365 10.50 -12.87 20.84
N GLU A 366 10.21 -14.13 20.54
CA GLU A 366 10.73 -15.34 21.18
C GLU A 366 10.80 -16.48 20.16
N ASP A 367 11.48 -17.56 20.53
CA ASP A 367 11.46 -18.80 19.75
C ASP A 367 10.03 -19.38 19.80
N THR A 368 9.42 -19.65 18.65
CA THR A 368 8.03 -20.13 18.59
C THR A 368 7.83 -21.16 17.50
N LEU A 369 6.96 -22.13 17.73
CA LEU A 369 6.55 -23.12 16.72
C LEU A 369 5.28 -22.64 16.00
N ILE A 370 5.31 -22.64 14.68
CA ILE A 370 4.12 -22.45 13.85
C ILE A 370 3.59 -23.81 13.43
N GLN A 371 2.30 -24.06 13.76
CA GLN A 371 1.61 -25.34 13.51
C GLN A 371 2.40 -26.56 14.02
N ASP A 372 3.03 -26.43 15.19
CA ASP A 372 3.82 -27.49 15.86
C ASP A 372 4.95 -28.09 15.01
N ARG A 373 5.33 -27.40 13.92
CA ARG A 373 6.26 -27.93 12.92
C ARG A 373 7.43 -27.00 12.64
N TRP A 374 7.15 -25.72 12.41
CA TRP A 374 8.16 -24.77 11.93
C TRP A 374 8.66 -23.92 13.08
N LEU A 375 9.90 -24.13 13.50
CA LEU A 375 10.53 -23.33 14.54
C LEU A 375 10.99 -21.98 13.96
N LEU A 376 10.44 -20.89 14.48
CA LEU A 376 10.87 -19.54 14.17
C LEU A 376 11.68 -18.99 15.34
N LYS A 377 12.98 -18.80 15.10
CA LYS A 377 13.92 -18.24 16.10
C LYS A 377 13.66 -16.76 16.39
N LYS A 378 13.78 -16.37 17.66
CA LYS A 378 13.73 -15.00 18.17
C LYS A 378 14.58 -14.04 17.33
N GLY A 379 14.08 -12.81 17.16
CA GLY A 379 14.73 -11.73 16.43
C GLY A 379 14.64 -11.85 14.90
N ALA A 380 14.13 -12.94 14.35
CA ALA A 380 13.92 -13.09 12.92
C ALA A 380 12.72 -12.28 12.42
N GLN A 381 12.78 -11.89 11.15
CA GLN A 381 11.67 -11.30 10.43
C GLN A 381 10.87 -12.40 9.72
N VAL A 382 9.55 -12.33 9.77
CA VAL A 382 8.63 -13.21 9.03
C VAL A 382 7.92 -12.37 7.97
N GLN A 383 8.06 -12.72 6.71
CA GLN A 383 7.44 -12.03 5.59
C GLN A 383 6.41 -12.92 4.91
N MET A 384 5.28 -12.33 4.57
CA MET A 384 4.20 -12.94 3.79
C MET A 384 4.02 -12.10 2.52
N PRO A 385 4.70 -12.44 1.41
CA PRO A 385 4.68 -11.63 0.20
C PRO A 385 3.32 -11.72 -0.50
N THR A 386 2.47 -10.70 -0.30
CA THR A 386 1.08 -10.68 -0.80
C THR A 386 1.00 -10.87 -2.30
N ALA A 387 1.84 -10.20 -3.09
CA ALA A 387 1.87 -10.34 -4.55
C ALA A 387 2.14 -11.78 -5.02
N PHE A 388 3.00 -12.50 -4.29
CA PHE A 388 3.30 -13.90 -4.57
C PHE A 388 2.10 -14.79 -4.24
N ILE A 389 1.53 -14.64 -3.04
CA ILE A 389 0.34 -15.39 -2.59
C ILE A 389 -0.87 -15.12 -3.51
N HIS A 390 -1.01 -13.89 -4.00
CA HIS A 390 -2.08 -13.50 -4.91
C HIS A 390 -1.88 -14.02 -6.32
N ALA A 391 -0.65 -14.36 -6.73
CA ALA A 391 -0.34 -14.92 -8.04
C ALA A 391 -0.23 -16.47 -8.03
N ASP A 392 -0.38 -17.12 -6.88
CA ASP A 392 -0.19 -18.56 -6.75
C ASP A 392 -1.26 -19.38 -7.52
N PRO A 393 -0.87 -20.13 -8.56
CA PRO A 393 -1.81 -20.91 -9.36
C PRO A 393 -2.44 -22.07 -8.59
N THR A 394 -1.81 -22.55 -7.50
CA THR A 394 -2.41 -23.60 -6.67
C THR A 394 -3.60 -23.10 -5.85
N THR A 395 -3.73 -21.79 -5.69
CA THR A 395 -4.85 -21.13 -5.00
C THR A 395 -5.85 -20.53 -5.99
N TRP A 396 -5.33 -19.87 -7.03
CA TRP A 396 -6.14 -19.04 -7.91
C TRP A 396 -6.53 -19.73 -9.22
N GLY A 397 -5.90 -20.86 -9.55
CA GLY A 397 -6.09 -21.59 -10.81
C GLY A 397 -4.95 -21.34 -11.80
N ALA A 398 -4.93 -22.08 -12.91
CA ALA A 398 -3.91 -21.90 -13.95
C ALA A 398 -3.95 -20.51 -14.61
N ASP A 399 -5.05 -19.78 -14.46
CA ASP A 399 -5.30 -18.43 -14.95
C ASP A 399 -4.99 -17.34 -13.89
N ALA A 400 -4.18 -17.64 -12.87
CA ALA A 400 -3.91 -16.74 -11.75
C ALA A 400 -3.29 -15.39 -12.17
N ASP A 401 -2.54 -15.36 -13.26
CA ASP A 401 -1.92 -14.17 -13.84
C ASP A 401 -2.84 -13.43 -14.83
N VAL A 402 -3.98 -14.02 -15.20
CA VAL A 402 -4.99 -13.44 -16.08
C VAL A 402 -6.00 -12.67 -15.25
N PHE A 403 -6.38 -11.47 -15.72
CA PHE A 403 -7.46 -10.70 -15.11
C PHE A 403 -8.81 -11.36 -15.40
N ASP A 404 -9.51 -11.75 -14.34
CA ASP A 404 -10.85 -12.35 -14.40
C ASP A 404 -11.82 -11.61 -13.47
N HIS A 405 -12.66 -10.76 -14.04
CA HIS A 405 -13.67 -10.00 -13.28
C HIS A 405 -14.73 -10.89 -12.62
N THR A 406 -14.84 -12.17 -13.01
CA THR A 406 -15.78 -13.13 -12.42
C THR A 406 -15.20 -13.86 -11.21
N ARG A 407 -13.91 -13.67 -10.89
CA ARG A 407 -13.16 -14.51 -9.93
C ARG A 407 -13.75 -14.50 -8.51
N PHE A 408 -14.39 -13.41 -8.12
CA PHE A 408 -14.99 -13.19 -6.80
C PHE A 408 -16.53 -13.22 -6.82
N LEU A 409 -17.16 -13.52 -7.97
CA LEU A 409 -18.61 -13.68 -8.04
C LEU A 409 -19.06 -14.87 -7.19
N LYS A 410 -20.13 -14.68 -6.41
CA LYS A 410 -20.73 -15.74 -5.58
C LYS A 410 -21.25 -16.93 -6.41
N SER A 411 -21.58 -16.70 -7.69
CA SER A 411 -22.01 -17.72 -8.65
C SER A 411 -20.87 -18.66 -9.07
N LYS A 412 -19.60 -18.31 -8.84
CA LYS A 412 -18.46 -19.15 -9.19
C LYS A 412 -18.45 -20.41 -8.31
N VAL A 413 -18.60 -21.57 -8.94
CA VAL A 413 -18.64 -22.86 -8.25
C VAL A 413 -17.23 -23.23 -7.79
N LEU A 414 -17.05 -23.25 -6.47
CA LEU A 414 -15.80 -23.64 -5.81
C LEU A 414 -16.08 -24.69 -4.75
N THR A 415 -15.19 -25.66 -4.61
CA THR A 415 -15.20 -26.60 -3.49
C THR A 415 -15.02 -25.85 -2.17
N LYS A 416 -15.43 -26.47 -1.05
CA LYS A 416 -15.23 -25.88 0.29
C LYS A 416 -13.76 -25.57 0.57
N GLU A 417 -12.87 -26.48 0.17
CA GLU A 417 -11.42 -26.32 0.32
C GLU A 417 -10.89 -25.11 -0.47
N GLN A 418 -11.27 -24.98 -1.75
CA GLN A 418 -10.90 -23.82 -2.56
C GLN A 418 -11.41 -22.50 -1.96
N LYS A 419 -12.64 -22.48 -1.43
CA LYS A 419 -13.18 -21.28 -0.75
C LYS A 419 -12.34 -20.92 0.48
N THR A 420 -12.01 -21.90 1.33
CA THR A 420 -11.19 -21.67 2.53
C THR A 420 -9.79 -21.19 2.16
N ARG A 421 -9.14 -21.82 1.18
CA ARG A 421 -7.80 -21.43 0.73
C ARG A 421 -7.79 -20.03 0.10
N ARG A 422 -8.75 -19.70 -0.78
CA ARG A 422 -8.87 -18.36 -1.36
C ARG A 422 -9.17 -17.29 -0.32
N ALA A 423 -10.02 -17.57 0.66
CA ALA A 423 -10.26 -16.65 1.79
C ALA A 423 -9.00 -16.42 2.63
N ALA A 424 -8.14 -17.45 2.77
CA ALA A 424 -6.84 -17.31 3.41
C ALA A 424 -5.85 -16.49 2.58
N ALA A 425 -5.89 -16.62 1.25
CA ALA A 425 -4.96 -16.00 0.32
C ALA A 425 -5.35 -14.60 -0.13
N PHE A 426 -6.64 -14.23 -0.09
CA PHE A 426 -7.10 -12.90 -0.47
C PHE A 426 -6.91 -11.91 0.68
N ARG A 427 -5.90 -11.05 0.56
CA ARG A 427 -5.37 -10.22 1.66
C ARG A 427 -4.93 -8.82 1.22
N PRO A 428 -5.68 -8.12 0.35
CA PRO A 428 -5.22 -6.85 -0.20
C PRO A 428 -4.99 -5.77 0.86
N PHE A 429 -5.68 -5.88 1.99
CA PHE A 429 -5.56 -4.96 3.13
C PHE A 429 -4.73 -5.53 4.29
N GLY A 430 -3.97 -6.60 4.08
CA GLY A 430 -3.28 -7.33 5.14
C GLY A 430 -4.23 -8.21 5.96
N GLY A 431 -4.04 -8.30 7.28
CA GLY A 431 -4.95 -9.04 8.16
C GLY A 431 -4.44 -9.31 9.56
N GLY A 432 -5.30 -9.95 10.37
CA GLY A 432 -5.14 -10.02 11.82
C GLY A 432 -5.09 -8.61 12.42
N ASN A 433 -4.23 -8.40 13.43
CA ASN A 433 -4.09 -7.10 14.08
C ASN A 433 -3.45 -6.01 13.22
N THR A 434 -2.90 -6.35 12.05
CA THR A 434 -2.33 -5.40 11.07
C THR A 434 -3.19 -5.27 9.81
N LEU A 435 -4.51 -5.48 9.93
CA LEU A 435 -5.46 -5.14 8.88
C LEU A 435 -5.49 -3.61 8.71
N CYS A 436 -5.50 -3.14 7.46
CA CYS A 436 -5.56 -1.71 7.15
C CYS A 436 -6.77 -1.05 7.85
N PRO A 437 -6.56 -0.02 8.69
CA PRO A 437 -7.66 0.67 9.36
C PRO A 437 -8.53 1.42 8.34
N GLY A 438 -7.92 2.06 7.33
CA GLY A 438 -8.60 2.84 6.30
C GLY A 438 -9.26 2.05 5.16
N ARG A 439 -9.32 0.71 5.21
CA ARG A 439 -9.84 -0.11 4.10
C ARG A 439 -11.27 0.22 3.66
N HIS A 440 -12.11 0.65 4.60
CA HIS A 440 -13.50 1.02 4.32
C HIS A 440 -13.59 2.36 3.63
N PHE A 441 -12.84 3.36 4.13
CA PHE A 441 -12.67 4.65 3.46
C PHE A 441 -12.05 4.50 2.06
N ALA A 442 -10.99 3.70 1.93
CA ALA A 442 -10.34 3.42 0.65
C ALA A 442 -11.30 2.77 -0.36
N SER A 443 -12.11 1.81 0.07
CA SER A 443 -13.12 1.19 -0.81
C SER A 443 -14.20 2.20 -1.20
N TYR A 444 -14.63 3.03 -0.23
CA TYR A 444 -15.61 4.08 -0.45
C TYR A 444 -15.15 5.09 -1.50
N GLU A 445 -13.97 5.69 -1.34
CA GLU A 445 -13.49 6.72 -2.27
C GLU A 445 -13.24 6.15 -3.68
N VAL A 446 -12.66 4.95 -3.79
CA VAL A 446 -12.33 4.33 -5.08
C VAL A 446 -13.59 3.97 -5.84
N LEU A 447 -14.56 3.31 -5.18
CA LEU A 447 -15.80 2.86 -5.82
C LEU A 447 -16.74 4.03 -6.13
N THR A 448 -16.79 5.05 -5.27
CA THR A 448 -17.56 6.27 -5.53
C THR A 448 -17.02 6.96 -6.77
N PHE A 449 -15.72 7.26 -6.80
CA PHE A 449 -15.11 7.94 -7.94
C PHE A 449 -15.21 7.12 -9.24
N ALA A 450 -14.82 5.84 -9.20
CA ALA A 450 -14.87 4.99 -10.37
C ALA A 450 -16.31 4.81 -10.87
N GLY A 451 -17.28 4.62 -9.97
CA GLY A 451 -18.70 4.53 -10.32
C GLY A 451 -19.19 5.78 -11.06
N SER A 452 -18.86 6.98 -10.58
CA SER A 452 -19.23 8.24 -11.24
C SER A 452 -18.59 8.38 -12.62
N VAL A 453 -17.30 8.04 -12.76
CA VAL A 453 -16.60 8.12 -14.05
C VAL A 453 -17.17 7.11 -15.05
N LEU A 454 -17.44 5.87 -14.62
CA LEU A 454 -18.01 4.81 -15.47
C LEU A 454 -19.42 5.17 -15.95
N LEU A 455 -20.22 5.80 -15.10
CA LEU A 455 -21.56 6.26 -15.44
C LEU A 455 -21.56 7.50 -16.33
N GLY A 456 -20.71 8.49 -16.08
CA GLY A 456 -20.77 9.78 -16.76
C GLY A 456 -19.94 9.88 -18.03
N PHE A 457 -18.95 9.00 -18.22
CA PHE A 457 -17.92 9.19 -19.25
C PHE A 457 -17.62 7.92 -20.03
N ASP A 458 -17.36 8.08 -21.33
CA ASP A 458 -16.67 7.13 -22.17
C ASP A 458 -15.16 7.43 -22.17
N MET A 459 -14.37 6.37 -22.26
CA MET A 459 -12.91 6.47 -22.40
C MET A 459 -12.50 5.75 -23.67
N ALA A 460 -11.73 6.43 -24.52
CA ALA A 460 -11.18 5.88 -25.74
C ALA A 460 -9.65 5.91 -25.71
N PRO A 461 -8.97 4.91 -26.29
CA PRO A 461 -7.53 4.98 -26.46
C PRO A 461 -7.18 6.08 -27.47
N THR A 462 -6.03 6.75 -27.26
CA THR A 462 -5.47 7.67 -28.27
C THR A 462 -4.79 6.95 -29.45
N THR A 463 -4.78 5.61 -29.41
CA THR A 463 -4.29 4.74 -30.48
C THR A 463 -5.41 3.79 -30.91
N LYS A 464 -5.14 2.83 -31.81
CA LYS A 464 -6.17 1.88 -32.29
C LYS A 464 -6.77 1.01 -31.17
N ALA A 465 -6.04 0.79 -30.08
CA ALA A 465 -6.49 -0.03 -28.95
C ALA A 465 -5.91 0.49 -27.63
N PHE A 466 -6.46 0.02 -26.51
CA PHE A 466 -5.87 0.28 -25.19
C PHE A 466 -4.54 -0.46 -25.05
N ASN A 467 -3.44 0.28 -25.04
CA ASN A 467 -2.13 -0.24 -24.69
C ASN A 467 -1.99 -0.27 -23.17
N VAL A 468 -2.69 -1.20 -22.52
CA VAL A 468 -2.69 -1.33 -21.05
C VAL A 468 -1.26 -1.58 -20.57
N PRO A 469 -0.69 -0.71 -19.70
CA PRO A 469 0.70 -0.85 -19.27
C PRO A 469 0.87 -2.08 -18.38
N GLN A 470 2.09 -2.62 -18.36
CA GLN A 470 2.47 -3.68 -17.42
C GLN A 470 2.58 -3.11 -15.99
N LYS A 471 2.42 -3.96 -14.99
CA LYS A 471 2.66 -3.60 -13.59
C LYS A 471 4.16 -3.46 -13.36
N ASP A 472 4.61 -2.42 -12.64
CA ASP A 472 6.02 -2.26 -12.30
C ASP A 472 6.42 -3.25 -11.19
N ARG A 473 6.83 -4.46 -11.61
CA ARG A 473 7.38 -5.51 -10.74
C ARG A 473 8.88 -5.39 -10.53
N SER A 474 9.54 -4.45 -11.24
CA SER A 474 11.00 -4.28 -11.20
C SER A 474 11.51 -3.72 -9.86
N LYS A 475 10.60 -3.13 -9.07
CA LYS A 475 10.90 -2.51 -7.78
C LYS A 475 10.19 -3.26 -6.65
N LEU A 476 10.79 -3.23 -5.46
CA LEU A 476 10.11 -3.66 -4.24
C LEU A 476 8.98 -2.65 -3.93
N PRO A 477 7.71 -3.06 -3.86
CA PRO A 477 6.59 -2.16 -3.59
C PRO A 477 6.54 -1.74 -2.12
N LEU A 478 6.26 -0.46 -1.88
CA LEU A 478 5.82 0.06 -0.58
C LEU A 478 4.30 0.27 -0.52
N THR A 479 3.66 0.27 -1.68
CA THR A 479 2.23 0.46 -1.89
C THR A 479 1.74 -0.50 -2.99
N SER A 480 0.47 -0.42 -3.39
CA SER A 480 -0.04 -1.10 -4.58
C SER A 480 0.85 -0.90 -5.81
N LEU A 481 0.95 -1.92 -6.66
CA LEU A 481 1.78 -1.89 -7.86
C LEU A 481 1.34 -0.76 -8.78
N LYS A 482 2.28 0.11 -9.13
CA LYS A 482 2.07 1.19 -10.11
C LYS A 482 2.18 0.65 -11.54
N PRO A 483 1.59 1.29 -12.55
CA PRO A 483 1.89 0.98 -13.94
C PRO A 483 3.35 1.33 -14.26
N ALA A 484 3.98 0.55 -15.13
CA ALA A 484 5.36 0.79 -15.57
C ALA A 484 5.51 2.05 -16.44
N SER A 485 4.43 2.47 -17.06
CA SER A 485 4.30 3.72 -17.82
C SER A 485 2.85 4.21 -17.72
N ASP A 486 2.63 5.50 -17.95
CA ASP A 486 1.27 6.02 -18.08
C ASP A 486 0.62 5.58 -19.41
N ILE A 487 -0.69 5.77 -19.54
CA ILE A 487 -1.47 5.57 -20.76
C ILE A 487 -2.29 6.83 -21.06
N LYS A 488 -2.14 7.33 -22.29
CA LYS A 488 -2.89 8.49 -22.77
C LYS A 488 -4.23 8.07 -23.34
N VAL A 489 -5.31 8.64 -22.82
CA VAL A 489 -6.70 8.33 -23.20
C VAL A 489 -7.50 9.60 -23.45
N SER A 490 -8.50 9.50 -24.32
CA SER A 490 -9.53 10.53 -24.46
C SER A 490 -10.70 10.19 -23.53
N LEU A 491 -11.06 11.14 -22.68
CA LEU A 491 -12.22 11.05 -21.80
C LEU A 491 -13.32 11.95 -22.35
N LEU A 492 -14.49 11.38 -22.60
CA LEU A 492 -15.62 12.05 -23.23
C LEU A 492 -16.84 11.89 -22.32
N ARG A 493 -17.57 12.96 -22.05
CA ARG A 493 -18.86 12.86 -21.36
C ARG A 493 -19.82 12.06 -22.25
N ARG A 494 -20.54 11.10 -21.65
CA ARG A 494 -21.49 10.26 -22.39
C ARG A 494 -22.64 11.11 -22.95
N PRO A 495 -23.14 10.78 -24.15
CA PRO A 495 -24.38 11.37 -24.65
C PRO A 495 -25.55 11.17 -23.67
N GLY A 496 -26.27 12.25 -23.37
CA GLY A 496 -27.38 12.27 -22.41
C GLY A 496 -26.94 12.46 -20.95
N TRP A 497 -25.65 12.60 -20.69
CA TRP A 497 -25.09 12.82 -19.35
C TRP A 497 -24.47 14.22 -19.19
N GLU A 498 -24.60 15.10 -20.18
CA GLU A 498 -23.97 16.42 -20.20
C GLU A 498 -24.43 17.32 -19.05
N GLU A 499 -25.73 17.31 -18.75
CA GLU A 499 -26.34 18.12 -17.67
C GLU A 499 -26.45 17.37 -16.33
N VAL A 500 -25.99 16.11 -16.27
CA VAL A 500 -26.11 15.29 -15.07
C VAL A 500 -25.12 15.74 -14.00
N GLN A 501 -25.63 15.97 -12.79
CA GLN A 501 -24.83 16.30 -11.61
C GLN A 501 -24.80 15.12 -10.64
N PHE A 502 -23.60 14.68 -10.23
CA PHE A 502 -23.45 13.67 -9.18
C PHE A 502 -23.51 14.31 -7.78
N ARG A 503 -24.21 13.67 -6.82
CA ARG A 503 -24.34 14.12 -5.42
C ARG A 503 -24.07 13.04 -4.35
#